data_AF-A0A9N9D493-F1
#
_entry.id   AF-A0A9N9D493-F1
#
_cell.length_a   1.000
_cell.length_b   1.000
_cell.length_c   1.000
_cell.angle_alpha   90.00
_cell.angle_beta   90.00
_cell.angle_gamma   90.00
#
_symmetry.space_group_name_H-M   'P 1'
#
loop_
_entity.id
_entity.type
_entity.pdbx_description
1 polymer ?
#
loop_
_entity_poly.entity_id
_entity_poly.type
_entity_poly.pdbx_seq_one_letter_code
_entity_poly.pdbx_strand_id
1 'polypeptide(L)'
;SSLGHHDIIEYLLNHDADPTITSIKNLTPYDLAKDKETRNVFRRYMAEHMDKWNWSNAHVPIEKSESTSSASKKNGSSISGKSLDSSSSLIGLPAEMRTRIERERRARAAEVRLNAMQNRGTPKPLTLPSIGNVICNVCEKSLVGLVPFEICELKFCSTVCVKNYRDREST
;
A
#
# COMPACT_ATOMS: atom_id res chain seq x y z
N SER A 1 -12.38 -13.67 34.04
CA SER A 1 -10.96 -13.35 33.82
C SER A 1 -10.36 -14.36 32.87
N SER A 2 -10.22 -14.04 31.59
CA SER A 2 -9.52 -14.88 30.61
C SER A 2 -8.06 -14.45 30.56
N LEU A 3 -7.29 -14.84 31.57
CA LEU A 3 -5.84 -14.75 31.53
C LEU A 3 -5.40 -15.92 30.65
N GLY A 4 -5.02 -15.66 29.41
CA GLY A 4 -4.69 -16.71 28.42
C GLY A 4 -3.73 -17.76 28.99
N HIS A 5 -3.94 -19.03 28.61
CA HIS A 5 -3.19 -20.17 29.15
C HIS A 5 -1.84 -20.38 28.46
N HIS A 6 -0.99 -19.34 28.46
CA HIS A 6 0.32 -19.40 27.80
C HIS A 6 1.26 -20.44 28.44
N ASP A 7 1.22 -20.61 29.76
CA ASP A 7 2.08 -21.58 30.47
C ASP A 7 1.79 -23.02 30.06
N ILE A 8 0.51 -23.35 29.85
CA ILE A 8 0.09 -24.68 29.39
C ILE A 8 0.59 -24.93 27.97
N ILE A 9 0.54 -23.91 27.11
CA ILE A 9 0.98 -24.02 25.72
C ILE A 9 2.51 -24.21 25.65
N GLU A 10 3.27 -23.49 26.46
CA GLU A 10 4.72 -23.70 26.58
C GLU A 10 5.04 -25.13 27.06
N TYR A 11 4.32 -25.62 28.07
CA TYR A 11 4.46 -27.01 28.53
C TYR A 11 4.16 -28.03 27.43
N LEU A 12 3.09 -27.83 26.65
CA LEU A 12 2.71 -28.73 25.56
C LEU A 12 3.76 -28.74 24.44
N LEU A 13 4.25 -27.57 24.02
CA LEU A 13 5.28 -27.46 22.99
C LEU A 13 6.58 -28.17 23.41
N ASN A 14 6.96 -28.07 24.69
CA ASN A 14 8.09 -28.80 25.27
C ASN A 14 7.93 -30.33 25.23
N HIS A 15 6.70 -30.85 25.14
CA HIS A 15 6.39 -32.27 25.08
C HIS A 15 6.01 -32.74 23.67
N ASP A 16 6.59 -32.11 22.64
CA ASP A 16 6.40 -32.47 21.23
C ASP A 16 4.95 -32.35 20.73
N ALA A 17 4.15 -31.45 21.30
CA ALA A 17 2.84 -31.13 20.74
C ALA A 17 2.99 -30.30 19.46
N ASP A 18 2.55 -30.85 18.33
CA ASP A 18 2.67 -30.22 17.01
C ASP A 18 1.75 -28.97 16.87
N PRO A 19 2.29 -27.76 16.66
CA PRO A 19 1.49 -26.54 16.50
C PRO A 19 0.90 -26.36 15.09
N THR A 20 1.22 -27.27 14.17
CA THR A 20 0.74 -27.24 12.78
C THR A 20 -0.61 -27.93 12.59
N ILE A 21 -1.08 -28.65 13.61
CA ILE A 21 -2.36 -29.39 13.56
C ILE A 21 -3.52 -28.39 13.59
N THR A 22 -4.39 -28.45 12.59
CA THR A 22 -5.56 -27.58 12.48
C THR A 22 -6.81 -28.23 13.05
N SER A 23 -7.72 -27.39 13.55
CA SER A 23 -9.09 -27.81 13.89
C SER A 23 -9.93 -28.05 12.63
N ILE A 24 -11.17 -28.55 12.79
CA ILE A 24 -12.17 -28.77 11.72
C ILE A 24 -12.40 -27.51 10.86
N LYS A 25 -12.17 -26.32 11.45
CA LYS A 25 -12.27 -25.03 10.78
C LYS A 25 -10.99 -24.60 10.03
N ASN A 26 -10.01 -25.49 9.89
CA ASN A 26 -8.67 -25.19 9.37
C ASN A 26 -7.94 -24.06 10.13
N LEU A 27 -8.20 -23.94 11.43
CA LEU A 27 -7.54 -22.96 12.30
C LEU A 27 -6.44 -23.64 13.10
N THR A 28 -5.26 -23.03 13.16
CA THR A 28 -4.15 -23.52 13.98
C THR A 28 -4.35 -23.11 15.45
N PRO A 29 -3.62 -23.72 16.40
CA PRO A 29 -3.60 -23.28 17.79
C PRO A 29 -3.21 -21.79 17.92
N TYR A 30 -2.39 -21.29 16.99
CA TYR A 30 -2.03 -19.87 16.91
C TYR A 30 -3.21 -18.97 16.54
N ASP A 31 -4.02 -19.39 15.57
CA ASP A 31 -5.20 -18.62 15.13
C ASP A 31 -6.32 -18.60 16.18
N LEU A 32 -6.41 -19.66 16.99
CA LEU A 32 -7.35 -19.73 18.11
C LEU A 32 -6.92 -18.86 19.30
N ALA A 33 -5.63 -18.54 19.41
CA ALA A 33 -5.08 -17.71 20.46
C ALA A 33 -5.45 -16.23 20.28
N LYS A 34 -6.41 -15.75 21.07
CA LYS A 34 -6.83 -14.34 21.09
C LYS A 34 -5.82 -13.45 21.81
N ASP A 35 -5.12 -14.00 22.81
CA ASP A 35 -4.20 -13.26 23.66
C ASP A 35 -2.84 -13.02 22.98
N LYS A 36 -2.27 -11.84 23.22
CA LYS A 36 -0.94 -11.49 22.71
C LYS A 36 0.15 -12.37 23.32
N GLU A 37 0.06 -12.65 24.62
CA GLU A 37 1.08 -13.42 25.33
C GLU A 37 1.14 -14.87 24.87
N THR A 38 -0.03 -15.49 24.70
CA THR A 38 -0.13 -16.85 24.14
C THR A 38 0.46 -16.93 22.73
N ARG A 39 0.21 -15.94 21.87
CA ARG A 39 0.83 -15.87 20.54
C ARG A 39 2.34 -15.63 20.59
N ASN A 40 2.83 -14.92 21.60
CA ASN A 40 4.27 -14.70 21.78
C ASN A 40 5.02 -16.00 22.10
N VAL A 41 4.42 -16.92 22.86
CA VAL A 41 5.01 -18.25 23.14
C VAL A 41 5.30 -18.99 21.84
N PHE A 42 4.34 -19.05 20.92
CA PHE A 42 4.55 -19.69 19.62
C PHE A 42 5.67 -19.03 18.81
N ARG A 43 5.79 -17.70 18.83
CA ARG A 43 6.88 -16.98 18.11
C ARG A 43 8.25 -17.25 18.73
N ARG A 44 8.37 -17.23 20.05
CA ARG A 44 9.62 -17.53 20.78
C ARG A 44 10.05 -18.97 20.54
N TYR A 45 9.10 -19.91 20.68
CA TYR A 45 9.38 -21.33 20.46
C TYR A 45 9.77 -21.64 19.02
N MET A 46 9.13 -20.99 18.04
CA MET A 46 9.50 -21.08 16.62
C MET A 46 10.91 -20.56 16.36
N ALA A 47 11.31 -19.45 16.98
CA ALA A 47 12.65 -18.89 16.82
C ALA A 47 13.75 -19.82 17.36
N GLU A 48 13.46 -20.55 18.44
CA GLU A 48 14.39 -21.51 19.05
C GLU A 48 14.38 -22.87 18.32
N HIS A 49 13.28 -23.24 17.67
CA HIS A 49 13.07 -24.55 17.05
C HIS A 49 12.59 -24.46 15.60
N MET A 50 13.27 -23.68 14.77
CA MET A 50 12.91 -23.49 13.35
C MET A 50 12.88 -24.80 12.55
N ASP A 51 13.72 -25.76 12.91
CA ASP A 51 13.88 -27.03 12.17
C ASP A 51 12.96 -28.16 12.68
N LYS A 52 12.19 -27.93 13.76
CA LYS A 52 11.41 -29.00 14.41
C LYS A 52 10.08 -29.28 13.71
N TRP A 53 9.41 -28.24 13.24
CA TRP A 53 8.11 -28.35 12.55
C TRP A 53 8.04 -27.44 11.34
N ASN A 54 7.13 -27.76 10.40
CA ASN A 54 6.81 -26.90 9.27
C ASN A 54 5.98 -25.69 9.72
N TRP A 55 6.62 -24.71 10.36
CA TRP A 55 5.99 -23.51 10.93
C TRP A 55 5.19 -22.68 9.93
N SER A 56 5.47 -22.80 8.63
CA SER A 56 4.65 -22.22 7.57
C SER A 56 3.18 -22.69 7.62
N ASN A 57 2.93 -23.94 8.03
CA ASN A 57 1.58 -24.48 8.20
C ASN A 57 0.93 -24.08 9.53
N ALA A 58 1.71 -23.61 10.51
CA ALA A 58 1.20 -23.16 11.80
C ALA A 58 0.69 -21.71 11.77
N HIS A 59 0.81 -21.01 10.63
CA HIS A 59 0.42 -19.61 10.45
C HIS A 59 1.09 -18.63 11.45
N VAL A 60 2.22 -19.03 12.05
CA VAL A 60 3.02 -18.19 12.94
C VAL A 60 3.92 -17.29 12.08
N PRO A 61 3.83 -15.94 12.18
CA PRO A 61 4.70 -15.05 11.44
C PRO A 61 6.16 -15.26 11.85
N ILE A 62 7.02 -15.56 10.88
CA ILE A 62 8.46 -15.67 11.11
C ILE A 62 9.00 -14.25 11.37
N GLU A 63 9.33 -13.96 12.63
CA GLU A 63 10.05 -12.74 12.97
C GLU A 63 11.47 -12.85 12.41
N LYS A 64 11.73 -12.12 11.33
CA LYS A 64 13.02 -12.11 10.64
C LYS A 64 14.09 -11.57 11.60
N SER A 65 14.96 -12.45 12.09
CA SER A 65 16.10 -12.11 12.94
C SER A 65 16.93 -10.97 12.33
N GLU A 66 17.14 -9.91 13.11
CA GLU A 66 17.91 -8.73 12.74
C GLU A 66 19.39 -9.09 12.51
N SER A 67 19.83 -9.04 11.24
CA SER A 67 21.23 -8.83 10.88
C SER A 67 21.31 -8.00 9.59
N THR A 68 21.88 -6.80 9.77
CA THR A 68 22.56 -5.91 8.80
C THR A 68 21.82 -5.47 7.51
N SER A 69 21.50 -4.17 7.48
CA SER A 69 21.51 -3.26 6.32
C SER A 69 21.57 -3.85 4.90
N SER A 70 20.47 -3.73 4.14
CA SER A 70 20.43 -3.14 2.78
C SER A 70 19.11 -3.44 2.07
N ALA A 71 18.79 -2.57 1.12
CA ALA A 71 17.51 -2.43 0.45
C ALA A 71 17.01 -3.69 -0.28
N SER A 72 15.71 -3.96 -0.22
CA SER A 72 14.89 -4.04 -1.44
C SER A 72 13.39 -4.09 -1.19
N LYS A 73 12.71 -3.48 -2.16
CA LYS A 73 11.29 -3.22 -2.34
C LYS A 73 10.47 -4.51 -2.50
N LYS A 74 9.21 -4.49 -2.06
CA LYS A 74 7.96 -4.77 -2.82
C LYS A 74 6.78 -4.75 -1.83
N ASN A 75 5.93 -3.72 -1.90
CA ASN A 75 4.57 -3.77 -2.50
C ASN A 75 3.67 -4.75 -1.73
N GLY A 76 2.57 -4.41 -1.07
CA GLY A 76 1.72 -3.24 -1.03
C GLY A 76 0.31 -3.78 -0.74
N SER A 77 -0.41 -3.22 0.24
CA SER A 77 -1.87 -3.26 0.24
C SER A 77 -2.43 -2.22 1.21
N SER A 78 -3.35 -1.44 0.63
CA SER A 78 -4.12 -0.32 1.14
C SER A 78 -4.68 -0.49 2.55
N ILE A 79 -4.45 0.51 3.42
CA ILE A 79 -5.47 1.00 4.35
C ILE A 79 -5.39 2.52 4.44
N SER A 80 -6.46 3.14 3.92
CA SER A 80 -7.14 4.34 4.39
C SER A 80 -6.36 5.37 5.20
N GLY A 81 -6.36 6.60 4.69
CA GLY A 81 -5.79 7.77 5.33
C GLY A 81 -6.16 7.90 6.80
N LYS A 82 -5.13 8.03 7.63
CA LYS A 82 -5.18 8.70 8.92
C LYS A 82 -3.87 9.45 9.08
N SER A 83 -3.94 10.74 8.82
CA SER A 83 -3.03 11.76 9.33
C SER A 83 -3.09 11.72 10.86
N LEU A 84 -2.23 10.94 11.49
CA LEU A 84 -1.99 11.00 12.93
C LEU A 84 -0.47 11.01 13.16
N ASP A 85 -0.12 11.92 14.05
CA ASP A 85 1.17 12.50 14.39
C ASP A 85 2.45 11.78 13.91
N SER A 86 3.30 12.52 13.22
CA SER A 86 4.70 12.15 12.98
C SER A 86 5.65 12.69 14.05
N SER A 87 5.11 13.09 15.20
CA SER A 87 5.91 13.66 16.30
C SER A 87 6.53 12.56 17.16
N SER A 88 5.87 11.41 17.31
CA SER A 88 6.38 10.32 18.16
C SER A 88 7.71 9.73 17.68
N SER A 89 7.91 9.59 16.36
CA SER A 89 9.12 8.94 15.80
C SER A 89 10.40 9.79 15.82
N LEU A 90 10.36 11.03 16.30
CA LEU A 90 11.56 11.90 16.38
C LEU A 90 12.05 12.13 17.81
N ILE A 91 11.29 11.72 18.82
CA ILE A 91 11.63 11.91 20.23
C ILE A 91 12.70 10.88 20.61
N GLY A 92 13.92 11.36 20.87
CA GLY A 92 15.07 10.54 21.31
C GLY A 92 16.27 10.51 20.35
N LEU A 93 16.10 10.95 19.10
CA LEU A 93 17.21 11.04 18.13
C LEU A 93 18.11 12.27 18.40
N PRO A 94 19.42 12.23 18.09
CA PRO A 94 20.29 13.40 18.16
C PRO A 94 19.84 14.49 17.17
N ALA A 95 20.05 15.77 17.54
CA ALA A 95 19.54 16.93 16.82
C ALA A 95 19.94 16.93 15.33
N GLU A 96 21.18 16.53 15.02
CA GLU A 96 21.66 16.45 13.64
C GLU A 96 20.88 15.43 12.81
N MET A 97 20.59 14.25 13.36
CA MET A 97 19.85 13.20 12.66
C MET A 97 18.39 13.61 12.42
N ARG A 98 17.77 14.35 13.35
CA ARG A 98 16.42 14.91 13.16
C ARG A 98 16.36 15.86 11.98
N THR A 99 17.34 16.76 11.84
CA THR A 99 17.38 17.70 10.71
C THR A 99 17.52 16.98 9.38
N ARG A 100 18.30 15.89 9.32
CA ARG A 100 18.45 15.05 8.12
C ARG A 100 17.14 14.38 7.74
N ILE A 101 16.43 13.78 8.70
CA ILE A 101 15.14 13.10 8.46
C ILE A 101 14.07 14.10 7.99
N GLU A 102 13.99 15.28 8.60
CA GLU A 102 13.01 16.31 8.21
C GLU A 102 13.28 16.86 6.80
N ARG A 103 14.55 17.10 6.44
CA ARG A 103 14.95 17.50 5.09
C ARG A 103 14.56 16.43 4.06
N GLU A 104 14.84 15.17 4.35
CA GLU A 104 14.54 14.06 3.46
C GLU A 104 13.03 13.82 3.30
N ARG A 105 12.26 13.99 4.38
CA ARG A 105 10.80 13.95 4.34
C ARG A 105 10.23 15.06 3.45
N ARG A 106 10.76 16.28 3.59
CA ARG A 106 10.33 17.43 2.79
C ARG A 106 10.67 17.25 1.30
N ALA A 107 11.87 16.74 1.00
CA ALA A 107 12.28 16.42 -0.37
C ALA A 107 11.33 15.38 -1.00
N ARG A 108 11.05 14.27 -0.30
CA ARG A 108 10.09 13.25 -0.78
C ARG A 108 8.68 13.80 -1.00
N ALA A 109 8.19 14.64 -0.08
CA ALA A 109 6.89 15.27 -0.25
C ALA A 109 6.83 16.17 -1.49
N ALA A 110 7.92 16.88 -1.82
CA ALA A 110 8.02 17.68 -3.04
C ALA A 110 8.06 16.80 -4.29
N GLU A 111 8.84 15.72 -4.30
CA GLU A 111 8.93 14.76 -5.42
C GLU A 111 7.57 14.11 -5.74
N VAL A 112 6.81 13.70 -4.71
CA VAL A 112 5.46 13.14 -4.89
C VAL A 112 4.53 14.17 -5.54
N ARG A 113 4.59 15.44 -5.13
CA ARG A 113 3.78 16.51 -5.74
C ARG A 113 4.16 16.76 -7.20
N LEU A 114 5.46 16.77 -7.52
CA LEU A 114 5.93 16.95 -8.90
C LEU A 114 5.53 15.76 -9.79
N ASN A 115 5.71 14.52 -9.33
CA ASN A 115 5.32 13.33 -10.08
C ASN A 115 3.79 13.26 -10.30
N ALA A 116 3.00 13.66 -9.29
CA ALA A 116 1.55 13.74 -9.41
C ALA A 116 1.07 14.82 -10.40
N MET A 117 1.86 15.87 -10.64
CA MET A 117 1.59 16.85 -11.71
C MET A 117 1.98 16.30 -13.08
N GLN A 118 3.08 15.56 -13.17
CA GLN A 118 3.61 15.02 -14.42
C GLN A 118 2.75 13.89 -15.00
N ASN A 119 2.08 13.10 -14.14
CA ASN A 119 1.18 12.02 -14.56
C ASN A 119 -0.27 12.47 -14.86
N ARG A 120 -0.58 13.77 -14.82
CA ARG A 120 -1.89 14.31 -15.28
C ARG A 120 -2.00 14.39 -16.81
N GLY A 121 -0.97 13.98 -17.54
CA GLY A 121 -0.85 14.16 -18.99
C GLY A 121 -1.44 13.07 -19.88
N THR A 122 -1.99 11.97 -19.35
CA THR A 122 -2.60 10.95 -20.21
C THR A 122 -3.94 10.48 -19.64
N PRO A 123 -5.09 10.77 -20.29
CA PRO A 123 -6.32 10.09 -19.95
C PRO A 123 -6.16 8.60 -20.26
N LYS A 124 -6.48 7.73 -19.29
CA LYS A 124 -6.68 6.30 -19.55
C LYS A 124 -7.69 6.17 -20.70
N PRO A 125 -7.40 5.39 -21.76
CA PRO A 125 -8.35 5.20 -22.84
C PRO A 125 -9.55 4.44 -22.27
N LEU A 126 -10.68 5.14 -22.14
CA LEU A 126 -11.96 4.49 -21.95
C LEU A 126 -12.30 3.84 -23.30
N THR A 127 -12.44 2.52 -23.31
CA THR A 127 -13.00 1.76 -24.44
C THR A 127 -14.46 2.16 -24.60
N LEU A 128 -14.70 3.28 -25.30
CA LEU A 128 -16.03 3.71 -25.69
C LEU A 128 -16.36 3.10 -27.06
N PRO A 129 -17.60 2.59 -27.29
CA PRO A 129 -18.02 2.11 -28.61
C PRO A 129 -17.77 3.19 -29.67
N SER A 130 -17.27 2.75 -30.83
CA SER A 130 -16.80 3.59 -31.94
C SER A 130 -17.93 4.46 -32.51
N ILE A 131 -18.05 5.69 -31.99
CA ILE A 131 -18.90 6.72 -32.57
C ILE A 131 -18.06 7.50 -33.58
N GLY A 132 -18.01 7.00 -34.83
CA GLY A 132 -17.59 7.74 -36.04
C GLY A 132 -16.21 8.42 -36.06
N ASN A 133 -15.83 8.94 -37.24
CA ASN A 133 -14.61 9.76 -37.39
C ASN A 133 -14.84 11.17 -36.83
N VAL A 134 -14.81 11.29 -35.50
CA VAL A 134 -14.96 12.58 -34.82
C VAL A 134 -13.62 13.33 -34.81
N ILE A 135 -13.64 14.61 -35.21
CA ILE A 135 -12.46 15.49 -35.27
C ILE A 135 -12.64 16.74 -34.39
N CYS A 136 -11.53 17.31 -33.94
CA CYS A 136 -11.52 18.57 -33.18
C CYS A 136 -11.96 19.76 -34.06
N ASN A 137 -12.89 20.58 -33.58
CA ASN A 137 -13.40 21.75 -34.34
C ASN A 137 -12.38 22.89 -34.55
N VAL A 138 -11.23 22.85 -33.87
CA VAL A 138 -10.22 23.93 -33.92
C VAL A 138 -8.94 23.52 -34.66
N CYS A 139 -8.52 22.26 -34.51
CA CYS A 139 -7.25 21.78 -35.05
C CYS A 139 -7.38 20.48 -35.85
N GLU A 140 -8.61 20.02 -36.10
CA GLU A 140 -8.96 18.86 -36.94
C GLU A 140 -8.36 17.52 -36.50
N LYS A 141 -7.70 17.47 -35.34
CA LYS A 141 -7.14 16.25 -34.78
C LYS A 141 -8.23 15.22 -34.53
N SER A 142 -8.00 13.97 -34.93
CA SER A 142 -8.87 12.85 -34.62
C SER A 142 -9.08 12.71 -33.12
N LEU A 143 -10.34 12.54 -32.72
CA LEU A 143 -10.76 12.37 -31.34
C LEU A 143 -11.05 10.90 -30.99
N VAL A 144 -10.74 9.98 -31.90
CA VAL A 144 -10.91 8.55 -31.69
C VAL A 144 -10.07 8.10 -30.49
N GLY A 145 -10.71 7.42 -29.53
CA GLY A 145 -10.05 6.94 -28.31
C GLY A 145 -9.76 8.01 -27.25
N LEU A 146 -10.21 9.26 -27.45
CA LEU A 146 -10.16 10.33 -26.47
C LEU A 146 -11.55 10.61 -25.91
N VAL A 147 -11.63 11.21 -24.72
CA VAL A 147 -12.85 11.86 -24.21
C VAL A 147 -12.77 13.34 -24.62
N PRO A 148 -13.53 13.80 -25.64
CA PRO A 148 -13.46 15.17 -26.09
C PRO A 148 -14.09 16.12 -25.08
N PHE A 149 -13.59 17.35 -25.02
CA PHE A 149 -14.33 18.44 -24.38
C PHE A 149 -15.46 18.87 -25.31
N GLU A 150 -16.64 19.12 -24.77
CA GLU A 150 -17.84 19.48 -25.54
C GLU A 150 -18.36 20.85 -25.09
N ILE A 151 -18.62 21.72 -26.07
CA ILE A 151 -19.35 22.98 -25.88
C ILE A 151 -20.45 22.98 -26.93
N CYS A 152 -21.70 23.01 -26.48
CA CYS A 152 -22.86 22.81 -27.34
C CYS A 152 -22.75 21.47 -28.10
N GLU A 153 -22.56 21.49 -29.42
CA GLU A 153 -22.40 20.29 -30.26
C GLU A 153 -20.97 20.16 -30.84
N LEU A 154 -20.04 21.02 -30.41
CA LEU A 154 -18.67 21.07 -30.90
C LEU A 154 -17.74 20.31 -29.97
N LYS A 155 -16.85 19.51 -30.57
CA LYS A 155 -15.91 18.65 -29.85
C LYS A 155 -14.48 19.14 -30.01
N PHE A 156 -13.71 19.09 -28.92
CA PHE A 156 -12.35 19.62 -28.84
C PHE A 156 -11.37 18.63 -28.21
N CYS A 157 -10.13 18.60 -28.70
CA CYS A 157 -9.10 17.67 -28.21
C CYS A 157 -8.45 18.09 -26.88
N SER A 158 -8.55 19.36 -26.49
CA SER A 158 -7.90 19.90 -25.28
C SER A 158 -8.52 21.21 -24.80
N THR A 159 -8.22 21.58 -23.54
CA THR A 159 -8.60 22.88 -22.97
C THR A 159 -8.00 24.08 -23.71
N VAL A 160 -6.88 23.89 -24.42
CA VAL A 160 -6.28 24.90 -25.30
C VAL A 160 -7.16 25.15 -26.53
N CYS A 161 -7.66 24.09 -27.16
CA CYS A 161 -8.58 24.22 -28.30
C CYS A 161 -9.91 24.86 -27.87
N VAL A 162 -10.44 24.50 -26.70
CA VAL A 162 -11.62 25.15 -26.11
C VAL A 162 -11.39 26.66 -25.91
N LYS A 163 -10.23 27.04 -25.38
CA LYS A 163 -9.90 28.46 -25.16
C LYS A 163 -9.84 29.22 -26.49
N ASN A 164 -9.12 28.70 -27.48
CA ASN A 164 -9.01 29.34 -28.79
C ASN A 164 -10.37 29.50 -29.48
N TYR A 165 -11.28 28.55 -29.32
CA TYR A 165 -12.65 28.68 -29.82
C TYR A 165 -13.39 29.86 -29.16
N ARG A 166 -13.36 29.95 -27.83
CA ARG A 166 -13.99 31.05 -27.08
C ARG A 166 -13.42 32.43 -27.46
N ASP A 167 -12.10 32.51 -27.65
CA ASP A 167 -11.43 33.76 -28.04
C ASP A 167 -11.86 34.20 -29.47
N ARG A 168 -12.08 33.25 -30.38
CA ARG A 168 -12.55 33.50 -31.76
C ARG A 168 -14.04 33.84 -31.85
N GLU A 169 -14.88 33.30 -30.96
CA GLU A 169 -16.30 33.69 -30.88
C GLU A 169 -16.52 35.04 -30.19
N SER A 170 -15.56 35.50 -29.38
CA SER A 170 -15.64 36.77 -28.65
C SER A 170 -15.17 37.98 -29.47
N THR A 171 -14.77 37.77 -30.73
CA THR A 171 -14.31 38.82 -31.67
C THR A 171 -15.33 38.97 -32.78
#